data_AF-A0A0G1TJW4-F1
#
_entry.id   AF-A0A0G1TJW4-F1
#
_cell.length_a   1.000
_cell.length_b   1.000
_cell.length_c   1.000
_cell.angle_alpha   90.00
_cell.angle_beta   90.00
_cell.angle_gamma   90.00
#
_symmetry.space_group_name_H-M   'P 1'
#
loop_
_entity.id
_entity.type
_entity.pdbx_description
1 polymer ?
#
loop_
_entity_poly.entity_id
_entity_poly.type
_entity_poly.pdbx_seq_one_letter_code
_entity_poly.pdbx_strand_id
1 'polypeptide(L)' 'MVLSQIGISPSEAINVFYRRIAIDKGIPFSLNVPNAETRKAIENIKKGKYKTVSYEQFAEEMRKVA' A
#
# COMPACT_ATOMS: atom_id res chain seq x y z
N MET A 1 -5.65 14.81 24.01
CA MET A 1 -5.41 13.82 22.93
C MET A 1 -6.74 13.14 22.63
N VAL A 2 -7.01 12.68 21.41
CA VAL A 2 -8.27 11.96 21.10
C VAL A 2 -8.47 10.72 21.98
N LEU A 3 -7.37 10.06 22.38
CA LEU A 3 -7.38 8.87 23.25
C LEU A 3 -8.07 9.09 24.60
N SER A 4 -7.92 10.28 25.21
CA SER A 4 -8.55 10.59 26.50
C SER A 4 -10.06 10.81 26.36
N GLN A 5 -10.55 11.16 25.18
CA GLN A 5 -11.99 11.32 24.92
C GLN A 5 -12.71 9.98 24.79
N ILE A 6 -11.98 8.94 24.37
CA ILE A 6 -12.48 7.56 24.23
C ILE A 6 -12.12 6.67 25.44
N GLY A 7 -11.55 7.27 26.50
CA GLY A 7 -11.30 6.58 27.76
C GLY A 7 -10.13 5.60 27.75
N ILE A 8 -9.16 5.74 26.85
CA ILE A 8 -7.97 4.85 26.81
C ILE A 8 -6.68 5.63 27.00
N SER A 9 -5.73 5.01 27.69
CA SER A 9 -4.36 5.51 27.80
C SER A 9 -3.56 5.27 26.50
N PRO A 10 -2.46 6.01 26.29
CA PRO A 10 -1.55 5.76 25.17
C PRO A 10 -1.01 4.32 25.13
N SER A 11 -0.70 3.74 26.30
CA SER A 11 -0.21 2.36 26.42
C SER A 11 -1.27 1.34 25.98
N GLU A 12 -2.54 1.58 26.32
CA GLU A 12 -3.64 0.73 25.86
C GLU A 12 -3.84 0.84 24.35
N ALA A 13 -3.74 2.04 23.78
CA ALA A 13 -3.81 2.23 22.33
C ALA A 13 -2.70 1.48 21.58
N ILE A 14 -1.46 1.50 22.11
CA ILE A 14 -0.32 0.73 21.57
C ILE A 14 -0.61 -0.78 21.63
N ASN A 15 -1.18 -1.28 22.73
CA ASN A 15 -1.54 -2.70 22.85
C ASN A 15 -2.61 -3.11 21.83
N VAL A 16 -3.64 -2.29 21.64
CA VAL A 16 -4.68 -2.53 20.62
C VAL A 16 -4.07 -2.56 19.22
N PHE A 17 -3.16 -1.62 18.94
CA PHE A 17 -2.43 -1.56 17.67
C PHE A 17 -1.64 -2.84 17.38
N TYR A 18 -0.83 -3.31 18.34
CA TYR A 18 -0.05 -4.55 18.16
C TYR A 18 -0.94 -5.79 18.01
N ARG A 19 -2.03 -5.88 18.77
CA ARG A 19 -2.99 -6.98 18.61
C ARG A 19 -3.58 -7.01 17.20
N ARG A 20 -3.92 -5.84 16.66
CA ARG A 20 -4.46 -5.75 15.30
C ARG A 20 -3.43 -6.15 14.24
N ILE A 21 -2.16 -5.77 14.40
CA ILE A 21 -1.07 -6.25 13.52
C ILE A 21 -0.97 -7.77 13.54
N ALA A 22 -1.00 -8.36 14.74
CA ALA A 22 -0.87 -9.81 14.89
C ALA A 22 -2.04 -10.58 14.23
N ILE A 23 -3.27 -10.05 14.33
CA ILE A 23 -4.47 -10.66 13.74
C ILE A 23 -4.48 -10.49 12.22
N ASP A 24 -4.25 -9.28 11.73
CA ASP A 24 -4.40 -8.96 10.30
C ASP A 24 -3.18 -9.35 9.47
N LYS A 25 -2.06 -9.72 10.12
CA LYS A 25 -0.74 -9.92 9.49
C LYS A 25 -0.35 -8.75 8.59
N GLY A 26 -0.71 -7.54 9.02
CA GLY A 26 -0.60 -6.33 8.23
C GLY A 26 -0.74 -5.08 9.09
N ILE A 27 -0.53 -3.92 8.48
CA ILE A 27 -0.66 -2.64 9.18
C ILE A 27 -2.15 -2.26 9.25
N PRO A 28 -2.68 -1.96 10.45
CA PRO A 28 -4.12 -1.82 10.69
C PRO A 28 -4.72 -0.48 10.24
N PHE A 29 -4.03 0.21 9.35
CA PHE A 29 -4.47 1.45 8.74
C PHE A 29 -3.93 1.51 7.31
N SER A 30 -4.66 2.21 6.44
CA SER A 30 -4.24 2.38 5.05
C SER A 30 -2.93 3.17 4.99
N LEU A 31 -1.86 2.51 4.56
CA LEU A 31 -0.60 3.15 4.23
C LEU A 31 -0.73 3.84 2.87
N ASN A 32 -1.24 5.07 2.87
CA ASN A 32 -1.36 5.89 1.66
C ASN A 32 -0.04 6.54 1.23
N VAL A 33 1.09 6.09 1.76
CA VAL A 33 2.42 6.63 1.43
C VAL A 33 3.03 5.74 0.34
N PRO A 34 3.08 6.19 -0.92
CA PRO A 34 3.65 5.39 -2.00
C PRO A 34 5.13 5.13 -1.71
N ASN A 35 5.57 3.89 -1.86
CA ASN A 35 6.98 3.53 -1.72
C ASN A 35 7.81 4.12 -2.88
N ALA A 36 9.14 4.00 -2.83
CA ALA A 36 10.01 4.60 -3.85
C ALA A 36 9.73 4.08 -5.27
N GLU A 37 9.39 2.81 -5.42
CA GLU A 37 9.06 2.18 -6.70
C GLU A 37 7.73 2.70 -7.24
N THR A 38 6.68 2.72 -6.41
CA THR A 38 5.36 3.27 -6.76
C THR A 38 5.48 4.75 -7.14
N ARG A 39 6.28 5.54 -6.42
CA ARG A 39 6.53 6.95 -6.78
C ARG A 39 7.18 7.08 -8.16
N LYS A 40 8.19 6.25 -8.46
CA LYS A 40 8.84 6.22 -9.77
C LYS A 40 7.85 5.81 -10.88
N ALA A 41 7.01 4.80 -10.63
CA ALA A 41 5.99 4.38 -11.58
C ALA A 41 4.98 5.51 -11.87
N ILE A 42 4.50 6.21 -10.83
CA ILE A 42 3.62 7.38 -10.98
C ILE A 42 4.32 8.49 -11.78
N GLU A 43 5.59 8.76 -11.50
CA GLU A 43 6.36 9.79 -12.22
C GLU A 43 6.57 9.43 -13.69
N ASN A 44 6.86 8.17 -14.00
CA ASN A 44 7.00 7.68 -15.37
C ASN A 44 5.69 7.86 -16.15
N ILE A 45 4.54 7.54 -15.54
CA ILE A 45 3.22 7.79 -16.15
C ILE A 45 3.03 9.28 -16.43
N LYS A 46 3.30 10.15 -15.44
CA LYS A 46 3.22 11.62 -15.61
C LYS A 46 4.13 12.15 -16.72
N LYS A 47 5.30 11.53 -16.91
CA LYS A 47 6.27 11.87 -17.95
C LYS A 47 5.97 11.23 -19.32
N GLY A 48 4.84 10.53 -19.47
CA GLY A 48 4.49 9.86 -20.73
C GLY A 48 5.32 8.60 -21.02
N LYS A 49 6.07 8.08 -20.04
CA LYS A 49 6.91 6.89 -20.17
C LYS A 49 6.13 5.62 -19.86
N TYR A 50 5.14 5.33 -20.70
CA TYR A 50 4.34 4.10 -20.62
C TYR A 50 4.08 3.56 -22.03
N LYS A 51 3.82 2.25 -22.13
CA LYS A 51 3.37 1.62 -23.37
C LYS A 51 1.88 1.33 -23.25
N THR A 52 1.10 1.77 -24.23
CA THR A 52 -0.29 1.34 -24.38
C THR A 52 -0.28 0.10 -25.25
N VAL A 53 -0.76 -1.02 -24.71
CA VAL A 53 -0.85 -2.30 -25.42
C VAL A 53 -2.25 -2.86 -25.28
N SER A 54 -2.71 -3.63 -26.27
CA SER A 54 -3.95 -4.39 -26.15
C SER A 54 -3.78 -5.55 -25.16
N TYR A 55 -4.89 -6.07 -24.64
CA TYR A 55 -4.87 -7.19 -23.70
C TYR A 55 -4.18 -8.44 -24.29
N GLU A 56 -4.41 -8.71 -25.58
CA GLU A 56 -3.83 -9.83 -26.32
C GLU A 56 -2.31 -9.72 -26.39
N GLN A 57 -1.79 -8.52 -26.71
CA GLN A 57 -0.35 -8.24 -26.75
C GLN A 57 0.30 -8.32 -25.36
N PHE A 58 -0.36 -7.81 -24.32
CA PHE A 58 0.11 -7.91 -22.95
C PHE A 58 0.21 -9.36 -22.47
N ALA A 59 -0.81 -10.17 -22.76
CA ALA A 59 -0.83 -11.59 -22.39
C ALA A 59 0.27 -12.39 -23.10
N GLU A 60 0.61 -12.05 -24.36
CA GLU A 60 1.70 -12.69 -25.09
C GLU A 60 3.08 -12.34 -24.51
N GLU A 61 3.32 -11.07 -24.18
CA GLU A 61 4.58 -10.63 -23.56
C GLU A 61 4.81 -11.30 -22.21
N MET A 62 3.77 -11.41 -21.37
CA MET A 62 3.89 -12.06 -20.05
C MET A 62 4.14 -13.58 -20.14
N ARG A 63 3.66 -14.25 -21.19
CA ARG A 63 3.98 -15.67 -21.44
C ARG A 63 5.42 -15.90 -21.89
N LYS A 64 6.03 -14.93 -22.59
CA LYS A 64 7.41 -15.00 -23.06
C LYS A 64 8.45 -14.76 -21.95
N VAL A 65 8.02 -14.20 -20.82
CA VAL A 65 8.86 -13.84 -19.67
C VAL A 65 8.82 -14.90 -18.55
N ALA A 66 7.88 -15.86 -18.63
CA ALA A 66 7.83 -17.04 -17.76
C ALA A 66 8.69 -18.18 -18.30
#